data_AF-A0A645FHG3-F1
#
_entry.id   AF-A0A645FHG3-F1
#
_cell.length_a   1.000
_cell.length_b   1.000
_cell.length_c   1.000
_cell.angle_alpha   90.00
_cell.angle_beta   90.00
_cell.angle_gamma   90.00
#
_symmetry.space_group_name_H-M   'P 1'
#
loop_
_entity.id
_entity.type
_entity.pdbx_description
1 polymer ?
#
loop_
_entity_poly.entity_id
_entity_poly.type
_entity_poly.pdbx_seq_one_letter_code
_entity_poly.pdbx_strand_id
1 'polypeptide(L)' 'MQAETARCLGCGVTLVDQYMCVGCGQCTTKCKFDAIHLVRRYDGAGVEFTEMKPVVIKQILKRKGKIVIKKVKRALGVVK' A
#
# COMPACT_ATOMS: atom_id res chain seq x y z
N MET A 1 -24.99 21.72 6.95
CA MET A 1 -24.38 20.42 7.27
C MET A 1 -23.00 20.42 6.64
N GLN A 2 -21.92 20.44 7.42
CA GLN A 2 -20.56 20.48 6.86
C GLN A 2 -20.19 19.06 6.39
N ALA A 3 -19.56 18.92 5.22
CA ALA A 3 -19.07 17.63 4.77
C ALA A 3 -18.00 17.14 5.76
N GLU A 4 -18.08 15.89 6.21
CA GLU A 4 -17.19 15.34 7.25
C GLU A 4 -15.70 15.41 6.86
N THR A 5 -15.42 15.46 5.55
CA THR A 5 -14.08 15.71 4.98
C THR A 5 -13.48 17.06 5.38
N ALA A 6 -14.30 18.06 5.70
CA ALA A 6 -13.86 19.37 6.18
C ALA A 6 -13.46 19.37 7.66
N ARG A 7 -13.92 18.38 8.45
CA ARG A 7 -13.65 18.26 9.90
C ARG A 7 -12.37 17.46 10.17
N CYS A 8 -11.98 16.58 9.26
CA CYS A 8 -10.88 15.63 9.44
C CYS A 8 -9.62 16.04 8.64
N LEU A 9 -8.70 16.74 9.32
CA LEU A 9 -7.24 16.56 9.18
C LEU A 9 -6.57 16.98 7.86
N GLY A 10 -7.06 17.99 7.14
CA GLY A 10 -6.27 18.71 6.12
C GLY A 10 -5.84 17.93 4.86
N CYS A 11 -5.97 16.60 4.81
CA CYS A 11 -5.75 15.81 3.60
C CYS A 11 -6.74 14.65 3.38
N GLY A 12 -7.50 14.20 4.39
CA GLY A 12 -8.67 13.30 4.29
C GLY A 12 -8.53 11.92 3.60
N VAL A 13 -7.45 11.67 2.86
CA VAL A 13 -7.28 10.48 2.04
C VAL A 13 -6.62 9.38 2.86
N THR A 14 -7.35 8.30 3.08
CA THR A 14 -6.80 7.06 3.59
C THR A 14 -6.31 6.20 2.42
N LEU A 15 -5.04 5.81 2.46
CA LEU A 15 -4.44 4.92 1.45
C LEU A 15 -4.21 3.55 2.08
N VAL A 16 -4.67 2.50 1.41
CA VAL A 16 -4.37 1.11 1.77
C VAL A 16 -3.38 0.57 0.75
N ASP A 17 -2.18 0.21 1.20
CA ASP A 17 -1.26 -0.58 0.40
C ASP A 17 -1.73 -2.04 0.41
N GLN A 18 -2.32 -2.49 -0.71
CA GLN A 18 -2.84 -3.84 -0.86
C GLN A 18 -1.74 -4.91 -0.73
N TYR A 19 -0.48 -4.56 -1.00
CA TYR A 19 0.64 -5.49 -0.85
C TYR A 19 1.00 -5.74 0.62
N MET A 20 0.81 -4.74 1.48
CA MET A 20 1.06 -4.84 2.93
C MET A 20 -0.17 -5.26 3.72
N CYS A 21 -1.37 -5.14 3.16
CA CYS A 21 -2.61 -5.50 3.83
C CYS A 21 -2.66 -7.02 4.10
N VAL A 22 -2.71 -7.41 5.37
CA VAL A 22 -2.82 -8.83 5.79
C VAL A 22 -4.26 -9.27 6.04
N GLY A 23 -5.24 -8.39 5.84
CA GLY A 23 -6.65 -8.70 6.06
C GLY A 23 -7.07 -8.86 7.52
N CYS A 24 -6.42 -8.17 8.47
CA CYS A 24 -6.74 -8.28 9.90
C CYS A 24 -8.06 -7.61 10.34
N GLY A 25 -8.66 -6.77 9.49
CA GLY A 25 -9.95 -6.12 9.76
C GLY A 25 -9.92 -4.96 10.78
N GLN A 26 -8.78 -4.62 11.37
CA GLN A 26 -8.69 -3.55 12.37
C GLN A 26 -9.10 -2.17 11.82
N CYS A 27 -8.95 -1.93 10.52
CA CYS A 27 -9.38 -0.69 9.89
C CYS A 27 -10.91 -0.59 9.77
N THR A 28 -11.61 -1.69 9.53
CA THR A 28 -13.08 -1.70 9.39
C THR A 28 -13.75 -1.53 10.75
N THR A 29 -13.21 -2.13 11.81
CA THR A 29 -13.77 -2.00 13.18
C THR A 29 -13.59 -0.60 13.77
N LYS A 30 -12.52 0.10 13.39
CA LYS A 30 -12.24 1.47 13.87
C LYS A 30 -12.93 2.54 13.03
N CYS A 31 -13.52 2.19 11.89
CA CYS A 31 -14.16 3.15 11.02
C CYS A 31 -15.48 3.64 11.63
N LYS A 32 -15.55 4.93 11.99
CA LYS A 32 -16.76 5.53 12.56
C LYS A 32 -17.87 5.80 11.54
N PHE A 33 -17.54 5.75 10.26
CA PHE A 33 -18.41 6.12 9.15
C PHE A 33 -18.82 4.92 8.30
N ASP A 34 -18.35 3.72 8.68
CA ASP A 34 -18.57 2.49 7.92
C ASP A 34 -18.16 2.60 6.43
N ALA A 35 -17.12 3.40 6.15
CA ALA A 35 -16.70 3.73 4.78
C ALA A 35 -15.82 2.64 4.12
N ILE A 36 -15.41 1.60 4.86
CA ILE A 36 -14.51 0.56 4.39
C ILE A 36 -14.97 -0.81 4.88
N HIS A 37 -14.96 -1.80 3.98
CA HIS A 37 -15.35 -3.17 4.27
C HIS A 37 -14.27 -4.15 3.81
N LEU A 38 -14.08 -5.22 4.57
CA LEU A 38 -13.18 -6.31 4.21
C LEU A 38 -14.01 -7.43 3.59
N VAL A 39 -13.66 -7.83 2.35
CA VAL A 39 -14.35 -8.88 1.60
C VAL A 39 -13.37 -10.00 1.30
N ARG A 40 -13.74 -11.25 1.61
CA ARG A 40 -12.95 -12.42 1.24
C ARG A 40 -13.04 -12.62 -0.28
N ARG A 41 -11.90 -12.50 -0.97
CA ARG A 41 -11.81 -12.62 -2.45
C ARG A 41 -11.24 -13.97 -2.92
N TYR A 42 -10.34 -14.55 -2.15
CA TYR A 42 -9.69 -15.82 -2.44
C TYR A 42 -9.16 -16.42 -1.14
N ASP A 43 -8.86 -17.72 -1.19
CA ASP A 43 -8.13 -18.40 -0.13
C ASP A 43 -6.64 -18.37 -0.46
N GLY A 44 -5.84 -17.90 0.50
CA GLY A 44 -4.40 -17.83 0.36
C GLY A 44 -3.72 -17.97 1.72
N ALA A 45 -2.75 -18.87 1.82
CA ALA A 45 -1.88 -18.95 2.98
C ALA A 45 -0.81 -17.85 2.87
N GLY A 46 -0.65 -17.06 3.94
CA GLY A 46 0.53 -16.21 4.07
C GLY A 46 1.79 -17.06 4.21
N VAL A 47 2.92 -16.54 3.76
CA VAL A 47 4.21 -17.17 4.05
C VAL A 47 4.65 -16.81 5.46
N GLU A 48 5.27 -17.76 6.15
CA GLU A 48 5.86 -17.51 7.46
C GLU A 48 6.96 -16.44 7.33
N PHE A 49 7.18 -15.66 8.40
CA PHE A 49 8.09 -14.52 8.40
C PHE A 49 9.52 -14.93 8.03
N THR A 50 10.01 -16.09 8.48
CA THR A 50 11.37 -16.54 8.15
C THR A 50 11.51 -16.90 6.65
N GLU A 51 10.42 -17.35 6.02
CA GLU A 51 10.36 -17.73 4.60
C GLU A 51 9.96 -16.56 3.69
N MET A 52 9.77 -15.36 4.24
CA MET A 52 9.36 -14.20 3.46
C MET A 52 10.42 -13.80 2.43
N LYS A 53 11.72 -13.87 2.80
CA LYS A 53 12.86 -13.40 1.98
C LYS A 53 12.84 -13.90 0.52
N PRO A 54 12.77 -15.22 0.23
CA PRO A 54 12.76 -15.71 -1.15
C PRO A 54 11.56 -15.21 -1.97
N VAL A 55 10.42 -14.94 -1.33
CA VAL A 55 9.21 -14.47 -2.02
C VAL A 55 9.32 -13.00 -2.42
N VAL A 56 9.87 -12.16 -1.54
CA VAL A 56 9.98 -10.69 -1.79
C VAL A 56 11.17 -10.31 -2.67
N ILE A 57 12.22 -11.14 -2.75
CA ILE A 57 13.50 -10.74 -3.36
C ILE A 57 13.34 -10.28 -4.81
N LYS A 58 12.48 -10.95 -5.60
CA LYS A 58 12.22 -10.62 -7.00
C LYS A 58 11.61 -9.21 -7.14
N GLN A 59 10.71 -8.83 -6.23
CA GLN A 59 10.10 -7.50 -6.24
C GLN A 59 11.09 -6.42 -5.80
N ILE A 60 11.89 -6.69 -4.77
CA ILE A 60 12.93 -5.77 -4.29
C ILE A 60 13.93 -5.45 -5.41
N LEU A 61 14.42 -6.48 -6.13
CA LEU A 61 15.35 -6.31 -7.25
C LEU A 61 14.72 -5.48 -8.38
N LYS A 62 13.50 -5.81 -8.80
CA LYS A 62 12.76 -5.03 -9.82
C LYS A 62 12.62 -3.56 -9.42
N ARG A 63 12.27 -3.29 -8.16
CA ARG A 63 12.13 -1.92 -7.64
C ARG A 63 13.46 -1.18 -7.63
N LYS A 64 14.53 -1.80 -7.13
CA LYS A 64 15.89 -1.20 -7.17
C LYS A 64 16.31 -0.86 -8.60
N GLY A 65 16.10 -1.78 -9.55
CA GLY A 65 16.37 -1.53 -10.97
C GLY A 65 15.61 -0.31 -11.52
N LYS A 66 14.29 -0.24 -11.29
CA LYS A 66 13.48 0.92 -11.70
C LYS A 66 13.94 2.24 -11.05
N ILE A 67 14.35 2.20 -9.78
CA ILE A 67 14.86 3.39 -9.08
C ILE A 67 16.16 3.88 -9.71
N VAL A 68 17.11 2.97 -10.00
CA VAL A 68 18.38 3.32 -10.65
C VAL A 68 18.13 3.92 -12.04
N ILE A 69 17.30 3.28 -12.86
CA ILE A 69 16.92 3.79 -14.19
C ILE A 69 16.31 5.20 -14.07
N LYS A 70 15.39 5.42 -13.12
CA LYS A 70 14.77 6.73 -12.90
C LYS A 70 15.81 7.78 -12.49
N LYS A 71 16.76 7.44 -11.61
CA LYS A 71 17.85 8.34 -11.23
C LYS A 71 18.73 8.72 -12.44
N VAL A 72 19.11 7.74 -13.26
CA VAL A 72 19.88 7.98 -14.49
C VAL A 72 19.12 8.88 -15.45
N LYS A 73 17.83 8.59 -15.71
CA LYS A 73 16.99 9.43 -16.58
C LYS A 73 16.85 10.87 -16.09
N ARG A 74 16.81 11.08 -14.76
CA ARG A 74 16.82 12.43 -14.16
C ARG A 74 18.16 13.13 -14.35
N ALA A 75 19.27 12.44 -14.10
CA ALA A 75 20.61 13.00 -14.29
C ALA A 75 20.89 13.37 -15.76
N LEU A 76 20.36 12.59 -16.70
CA LEU A 76 20.45 12.86 -18.15
C LEU A 76 19.37 13.83 -18.66
N GLY A 77 18.53 14.41 -17.79
CA GLY A 77 17.51 15.40 -18.18
C GLY A 77 16.32 14.86 -19.00
N VAL A 78 16.19 13.52 -19.12
CA VAL A 78 15.14 12.87 -19.94
C VAL A 78 13.77 12.91 -19.26
N VAL A 79 13.73 13.05 -17.93
CA VAL A 79 12.49 13.09 -17.13
C VAL A 79 12.67 14.07 -15.97
N LYS A 80 11.66 14.91 -15.69
CA LYS A 80 11.65 15.93 -14.62
C LYS A 80 11.66 15.34 -13.20
#